data_AF-A0A4V6MSQ7-F1
#
_entry.id   AF-A0A4V6MSQ7-F1
#
_cell.length_a   1.000
_cell.length_b   1.000
_cell.length_c   1.000
_cell.angle_alpha   90.00
_cell.angle_beta   90.00
_cell.angle_gamma   90.00
#
_symmetry.space_group_name_H-M   'P 1'
#
loop_
_entity.id
_entity.type
_entity.pdbx_description
1 polymer ?
#
loop_
_entity_poly.entity_id
_entity_poly.type
_entity_poly.pdbx_seq_one_letter_code
_entity_poly.pdbx_strand_id
1 'polypeptide(L)'
;MLAQQKLTNEKYASQNISAKSESSSNESTLNKKQRLANRKVAEMAQYNAMQLKIDNMALADNHRRIASNSAAINSNSQRLDSVQHHQAEQDSHINENKKQASAGISAAFAQANIPQVTESQQFSVGAGVGGYDSENAIAVGASFHATQNTIVKMTVSDDTQNNFGYGAGVSVGW
;
A
#
# COMPACT_ATOMS: atom_id res chain seq x y z
N MET A 1 -101.05 41.30 34.97
CA MET A 1 -100.33 40.01 34.95
C MET A 1 -99.74 39.64 33.58
N LEU A 2 -100.41 39.90 32.45
CA LEU A 2 -99.90 39.49 31.13
C LEU A 2 -98.58 40.15 30.67
N ALA A 3 -98.29 41.40 31.05
CA ALA A 3 -97.08 42.10 30.60
C ALA A 3 -95.77 41.55 31.19
N GLN A 4 -95.79 41.11 32.46
CA GLN A 4 -94.60 40.53 33.10
C GLN A 4 -94.23 39.18 32.49
N GLN A 5 -95.22 38.36 32.13
CA GLN A 5 -95.00 37.05 31.53
C GLN A 5 -94.35 37.13 30.13
N LYS A 6 -94.70 38.16 29.34
CA LYS A 6 -94.03 38.44 28.06
C LYS A 6 -92.55 38.79 28.24
N LEU A 7 -92.24 39.69 29.16
CA LEU A 7 -90.86 40.10 29.47
C LEU A 7 -90.01 38.92 29.96
N THR A 8 -90.58 38.02 30.76
CA THR A 8 -89.86 36.83 31.22
C THR A 8 -89.55 35.89 30.05
N ASN A 9 -90.52 35.64 29.16
CA ASN A 9 -90.33 34.78 27.99
C ASN A 9 -89.29 35.32 27.00
N GLU A 10 -89.24 36.64 26.77
CA GLU A 10 -88.24 37.29 25.91
C GLU A 10 -86.83 37.18 26.50
N LYS A 11 -86.68 37.29 27.83
CA LYS A 11 -85.41 37.11 28.52
C LYS A 11 -84.89 35.67 28.42
N TYR A 12 -85.75 34.68 28.60
CA TYR A 12 -85.40 33.26 28.42
C TYR A 12 -85.03 32.94 26.97
N ALA A 13 -85.78 33.48 25.99
CA ALA A 13 -85.45 33.32 24.58
C ALA A 13 -84.08 33.93 24.24
N SER A 14 -83.81 35.15 24.73
CA SER A 14 -82.53 35.83 24.50
C SER A 14 -81.34 35.09 25.12
N GLN A 15 -81.51 34.53 26.33
CA GLN A 15 -80.48 33.73 27.01
C GLN A 15 -80.21 32.38 26.31
N ASN A 16 -81.24 31.77 25.73
CA ASN A 16 -81.10 30.53 24.97
C ASN A 16 -80.41 30.77 23.60
N ILE A 17 -80.69 31.93 22.98
CA ILE A 17 -80.01 32.38 21.76
C ILE A 17 -78.53 32.69 22.05
N SER A 18 -78.21 33.36 23.17
CA SER A 18 -76.82 33.65 23.54
C SER A 18 -76.01 32.38 23.82
N ALA A 19 -76.56 31.42 24.59
CA ALA A 19 -75.91 30.14 24.87
C ALA A 19 -75.65 29.31 23.59
N LYS A 20 -76.59 29.32 22.64
CA LYS A 20 -76.44 28.64 21.34
C LYS A 20 -75.39 29.33 20.44
N SER A 21 -75.31 30.66 20.50
CA SER A 21 -74.27 31.43 19.80
C SER A 21 -72.86 31.19 20.37
N GLU A 22 -72.73 31.04 21.69
CA GLU A 22 -71.47 30.71 22.36
C GLU A 22 -71.03 29.27 22.07
N SER A 23 -71.95 28.30 22.12
CA SER A 23 -71.69 26.90 21.82
C SER A 23 -71.20 26.69 20.38
N SER A 24 -71.87 27.31 19.40
CA SER A 24 -71.46 27.28 17.98
C SER A 24 -70.12 27.98 17.73
N SER A 25 -69.85 29.08 18.43
CA SER A 25 -68.55 29.79 18.37
C SER A 25 -67.41 28.94 18.92
N ASN A 26 -67.63 28.23 20.04
CA ASN A 26 -66.66 27.33 20.65
C ASN A 26 -66.37 26.11 19.77
N GLU A 27 -67.39 25.50 19.16
CA GLU A 27 -67.25 24.40 18.21
C GLU A 27 -66.44 24.82 16.96
N SER A 28 -66.70 26.03 16.43
CA SER A 28 -65.94 26.57 15.30
C SER A 28 -64.46 26.80 15.65
N THR A 29 -64.16 27.18 16.89
CA THR A 29 -62.80 27.40 17.39
C THR A 29 -62.06 26.09 17.60
N LEU A 30 -62.72 25.08 18.15
CA LEU A 30 -62.19 23.73 18.31
C LEU A 30 -61.85 23.09 16.96
N ASN A 31 -62.76 23.21 15.98
CA ASN A 31 -62.55 22.74 14.61
C ASN A 31 -61.37 23.43 13.92
N LYS A 32 -61.17 24.74 14.14
CA LYS A 32 -59.98 25.47 13.64
C LYS A 32 -58.68 24.97 14.26
N LYS A 33 -58.64 24.76 15.58
CA LYS A 33 -57.45 24.22 16.29
C LYS A 33 -57.09 22.82 15.80
N GLN A 34 -58.09 21.94 15.61
CA GLN A 34 -57.87 20.58 15.09
C GLN A 34 -57.29 20.61 13.65
N ARG A 35 -57.82 21.49 12.78
CA ARG A 35 -57.29 21.64 11.40
C ARG A 35 -55.85 22.14 11.38
N LEU A 36 -55.49 23.06 12.28
CA LEU A 36 -54.11 23.54 12.43
C LEU A 36 -53.18 22.42 12.93
N ALA A 37 -53.61 21.62 13.90
CA ALA A 37 -52.84 20.47 14.38
C ALA A 37 -52.62 19.45 13.24
N ASN A 38 -53.67 19.10 12.50
CA ASN A 38 -53.58 18.18 11.36
C ASN A 38 -52.63 18.71 10.26
N ARG A 39 -52.63 20.02 9.99
CA ARG A 39 -51.70 20.65 9.04
C ARG A 39 -50.24 20.53 9.51
N LYS A 40 -49.96 20.85 10.78
CA LYS A 40 -48.61 20.72 11.34
C LYS A 40 -48.08 19.29 11.25
N VAL A 41 -48.93 18.29 11.53
CA VAL A 41 -48.58 16.88 11.40
C VAL A 41 -48.26 16.52 9.94
N ALA A 42 -49.05 17.01 8.98
CA ALA A 42 -48.79 16.79 7.56
C ALA A 42 -47.49 17.46 7.08
N GLU A 43 -47.20 18.68 7.54
CA GLU A 43 -45.94 19.39 7.25
C GLU A 43 -44.73 18.63 7.81
N MET A 44 -44.80 18.14 9.06
CA MET A 44 -43.73 17.32 9.64
C MET A 44 -43.55 15.99 8.89
N ALA A 45 -44.64 15.34 8.47
CA ALA A 45 -44.56 14.10 7.68
C ALA A 45 -43.88 14.34 6.33
N GLN A 46 -44.19 15.45 5.65
CA GLN A 46 -43.52 15.84 4.41
C GLN A 46 -42.04 16.17 4.62
N TYR A 47 -41.71 16.89 5.68
CA TYR A 47 -40.32 17.20 6.04
C TYR A 47 -39.51 15.93 6.31
N ASN A 48 -40.04 15.02 7.12
CA ASN A 48 -39.38 13.74 7.43
C ASN A 48 -39.21 12.87 6.17
N ALA A 49 -40.22 12.83 5.28
CA ALA A 49 -40.12 12.09 4.02
C ALA A 49 -39.04 12.68 3.10
N MET A 50 -38.88 14.00 3.07
CA MET A 50 -37.81 14.66 2.31
C MET A 50 -36.43 14.31 2.89
N GLN A 51 -36.28 14.37 4.22
CA GLN A 51 -35.00 14.02 4.86
C GLN A 51 -34.63 12.55 4.64
N LEU A 52 -35.58 11.63 4.80
CA LEU A 52 -35.35 10.21 4.48
C LEU A 52 -34.88 10.00 3.04
N LYS A 53 -35.38 10.79 2.09
CA LYS A 53 -34.92 10.70 0.70
C LYS A 53 -33.46 11.17 0.56
N ILE A 54 -33.10 12.26 1.22
CA ILE A 54 -31.72 12.77 1.23
C ILE A 54 -30.77 11.74 1.87
N ASP A 55 -31.14 11.20 3.02
CA ASP A 55 -30.36 10.19 3.73
C ASP A 55 -30.15 8.94 2.90
N ASN A 56 -31.20 8.46 2.21
CA ASN A 56 -31.09 7.32 1.29
C ASN A 56 -30.14 7.60 0.12
N MET A 57 -30.14 8.82 -0.42
CA MET A 57 -29.20 9.21 -1.47
C MET A 57 -27.76 9.24 -0.95
N ALA A 58 -27.53 9.81 0.23
CA ALA A 58 -26.22 9.83 0.88
C ALA A 58 -25.72 8.41 1.22
N LEU A 59 -26.62 7.53 1.68
CA LEU A 59 -26.30 6.13 1.97
C LEU A 59 -25.89 5.38 0.70
N ALA A 60 -26.62 5.58 -0.40
CA ALA A 60 -26.28 4.98 -1.69
C ALA A 60 -24.92 5.46 -2.21
N ASP A 61 -24.60 6.76 -2.05
CA ASP A 61 -23.29 7.31 -2.37
C ASP A 61 -22.18 6.68 -1.52
N ASN A 62 -22.39 6.61 -0.21
CA ASN A 62 -21.45 5.96 0.71
C ASN A 62 -21.19 4.50 0.34
N HIS A 63 -22.22 3.73 -0.05
CA HIS A 63 -22.04 2.35 -0.52
C HIS A 63 -21.14 2.27 -1.76
N ARG A 64 -21.31 3.19 -2.73
CA ARG A 64 -20.45 3.24 -3.92
C ARG A 64 -19.00 3.57 -3.55
N ARG A 65 -18.80 4.53 -2.65
CA ARG A 65 -17.47 4.92 -2.15
C ARG A 65 -16.80 3.77 -1.40
N ILE A 66 -17.53 3.04 -0.57
CA ILE A 66 -17.04 1.84 0.11
C ILE A 66 -16.63 0.78 -0.90
N ALA A 67 -17.46 0.46 -1.89
CA ALA A 67 -17.12 -0.51 -2.92
C ALA A 67 -15.84 -0.12 -3.70
N SER A 68 -15.72 1.16 -4.07
CA SER A 68 -14.52 1.70 -4.72
C SER A 68 -13.28 1.59 -3.82
N ASN A 69 -13.41 1.94 -2.54
CA ASN A 69 -12.32 1.84 -1.58
C ASN A 69 -11.91 0.38 -1.35
N SER A 70 -12.86 -0.54 -1.23
CA SER A 70 -12.59 -1.98 -1.11
C SER A 70 -11.82 -2.52 -2.31
N ALA A 71 -12.19 -2.11 -3.54
CA ALA A 71 -11.46 -2.48 -4.74
C ALA A 71 -10.03 -1.91 -4.75
N ALA A 72 -9.86 -0.64 -4.36
CA ALA A 72 -8.55 0.00 -4.26
C ALA A 72 -7.66 -0.65 -3.20
N ILE A 73 -8.23 -1.02 -2.05
CA ILE A 73 -7.52 -1.74 -0.97
C ILE A 73 -7.05 -3.11 -1.47
N ASN A 74 -7.90 -3.86 -2.16
CA ASN A 74 -7.53 -5.16 -2.72
C ASN A 74 -6.38 -5.03 -3.74
N SER A 75 -6.46 -4.05 -4.65
CA SER A 75 -5.39 -3.77 -5.61
C SER A 75 -4.08 -3.37 -4.92
N ASN A 76 -4.16 -2.53 -3.87
CA ASN A 76 -2.98 -2.15 -3.10
C ASN A 76 -2.39 -3.35 -2.34
N SER A 77 -3.21 -4.24 -1.80
CA SER A 77 -2.73 -5.48 -1.15
C SER A 77 -1.91 -6.32 -2.12
N GLN A 78 -2.42 -6.56 -3.33
CA GLN A 78 -1.70 -7.34 -4.36
C GLN A 78 -0.37 -6.68 -4.77
N ARG A 79 -0.35 -5.34 -4.85
CA ARG A 79 0.89 -4.59 -5.13
C ARG A 79 1.90 -4.72 -3.99
N LEU A 80 1.44 -4.68 -2.73
CA LEU A 80 2.30 -4.86 -1.56
C LEU A 80 2.89 -6.28 -1.54
N ASP A 81 2.09 -7.30 -1.81
CA ASP A 81 2.56 -8.69 -1.90
C ASP A 81 3.66 -8.81 -2.96
N SER A 82 3.45 -8.20 -4.13
CA SER A 82 4.43 -8.18 -5.22
C SER A 82 5.72 -7.48 -4.82
N VAL A 83 5.62 -6.30 -4.18
CA VAL A 83 6.78 -5.55 -3.68
C VAL A 83 7.56 -6.36 -2.65
N GLN A 84 6.86 -7.05 -1.75
CA GLN A 84 7.50 -7.88 -0.73
C GLN A 84 8.26 -9.06 -1.35
N HIS A 85 7.67 -9.71 -2.37
CA HIS A 85 8.37 -10.76 -3.12
C HIS A 85 9.61 -10.23 -3.85
N HIS A 86 9.49 -9.10 -4.55
CA HIS A 86 10.63 -8.47 -5.22
C HIS A 86 11.74 -8.08 -4.25
N GLN A 87 11.39 -7.59 -3.06
CA GLN A 87 12.38 -7.22 -2.04
C GLN A 87 13.15 -8.44 -1.52
N ALA A 88 12.45 -9.54 -1.23
CA ALA A 88 13.10 -10.79 -0.81
C ALA A 88 14.02 -11.35 -1.90
N GLU A 89 13.61 -11.26 -3.17
CA GLU A 89 14.44 -11.67 -4.30
C GLU A 89 15.69 -10.79 -4.44
N GLN A 90 15.54 -9.47 -4.31
CA GLN A 90 16.66 -8.52 -4.35
C GLN A 90 17.69 -8.80 -3.24
N ASP A 91 17.23 -9.09 -2.02
CA ASP A 91 18.12 -9.44 -0.92
C ASP A 91 18.92 -10.72 -1.22
N SER A 92 18.29 -11.71 -1.87
CA SER A 92 18.99 -12.92 -2.34
C SER A 92 20.04 -12.57 -3.39
N HIS A 93 19.67 -11.82 -4.43
CA HIS A 93 20.57 -11.39 -5.50
C HIS A 93 21.76 -10.58 -4.96
N ILE A 94 21.54 -9.71 -3.97
CA ILE A 94 22.61 -8.94 -3.34
C ILE A 94 23.58 -9.87 -2.60
N ASN A 95 23.07 -10.82 -1.83
CA ASN A 95 23.91 -11.78 -1.11
C ASN A 95 24.69 -12.71 -2.06
N GLU A 96 24.05 -13.17 -3.13
CA GLU A 96 24.69 -13.95 -4.19
C GLU A 96 25.79 -13.15 -4.87
N ASN A 97 25.50 -11.91 -5.30
CA ASN A 97 26.50 -11.04 -5.91
C ASN A 97 27.68 -10.76 -4.98
N LYS A 98 27.42 -10.58 -3.68
CA LYS A 98 28.48 -10.43 -2.68
C LYS A 98 29.39 -11.65 -2.66
N LYS A 99 28.83 -12.87 -2.60
CA LYS A 99 29.63 -14.11 -2.65
C LYS A 99 30.40 -14.25 -3.95
N GLN A 100 29.75 -13.99 -5.09
CA GLN A 100 30.39 -14.05 -6.41
C GLN A 100 31.58 -13.08 -6.50
N ALA A 101 31.41 -11.84 -6.02
CA ALA A 101 32.49 -10.86 -5.97
C ALA A 101 33.63 -11.29 -5.04
N SER A 102 33.29 -11.79 -3.85
CA SER A 102 34.27 -12.27 -2.88
C SER A 102 35.08 -13.47 -3.41
N ALA A 103 34.42 -14.41 -4.08
CA ALA A 103 35.06 -15.55 -4.73
C ALA A 103 35.98 -15.12 -5.89
N GLY A 104 35.55 -14.16 -6.71
CA GLY A 104 36.38 -13.57 -7.75
C GLY A 104 37.63 -12.84 -7.22
N ILE A 105 37.52 -12.16 -6.07
CA ILE A 105 38.67 -11.54 -5.39
C ILE A 105 39.63 -12.62 -4.86
N SER A 106 39.10 -13.69 -4.26
CA SER A 106 39.89 -14.84 -3.84
C SER A 106 40.65 -15.45 -5.01
N ALA A 107 40.03 -15.58 -6.18
CA ALA A 107 40.67 -16.06 -7.40
C ALA A 107 41.80 -15.13 -7.84
N ALA A 108 41.61 -13.82 -7.77
CA ALA A 108 42.67 -12.84 -8.06
C ALA A 108 43.86 -12.98 -7.10
N PHE A 109 43.61 -13.16 -5.79
CA PHE A 109 44.67 -13.44 -4.81
C PHE A 109 45.37 -14.76 -5.08
N ALA A 110 44.63 -15.82 -5.44
CA ALA A 110 45.21 -17.10 -5.80
C ALA A 110 46.17 -16.96 -6.99
N GLN A 111 45.74 -16.29 -8.07
CA GLN A 111 46.54 -16.08 -9.27
C GLN A 111 47.79 -15.21 -9.02
N ALA A 112 47.65 -14.16 -8.20
CA ALA A 112 48.75 -13.27 -7.83
C ALA A 112 49.84 -13.99 -7.04
N ASN A 113 49.47 -14.92 -6.16
CA ASN A 113 50.41 -15.69 -5.34
C ASN A 113 51.04 -16.89 -6.07
N ILE A 114 50.68 -17.18 -7.32
CA ILE A 114 51.35 -18.22 -8.12
C ILE A 114 52.83 -17.81 -8.32
N PRO A 115 53.80 -18.63 -7.88
CA PRO A 115 55.21 -18.37 -8.10
C PRO A 115 55.56 -18.26 -9.58
N GLN A 116 56.44 -17.33 -9.94
CA GLN A 116 56.94 -17.15 -11.30
C GLN A 116 58.27 -17.88 -11.52
N VAL A 117 58.60 -18.14 -12.78
CA VAL A 117 59.88 -18.70 -13.21
C VAL A 117 61.05 -17.83 -12.73
N THR A 118 62.13 -18.47 -12.29
CA THR A 118 63.38 -17.82 -11.86
C THR A 118 64.44 -17.92 -12.96
N GLU A 119 65.45 -17.05 -12.95
CA GLU A 119 66.45 -16.97 -14.05
C GLU A 119 67.19 -18.27 -14.39
N SER A 120 67.28 -19.21 -13.45
CA SER A 120 67.89 -20.52 -13.68
C SER A 120 67.02 -21.50 -14.50
N GLN A 121 65.78 -21.15 -14.82
CA GLN A 121 64.80 -22.04 -15.46
C GLN A 121 64.13 -21.35 -16.66
N GLN A 122 63.93 -22.07 -17.76
CA GLN A 122 63.24 -21.53 -18.95
C GLN A 122 61.71 -21.51 -18.78
N PHE A 123 61.17 -22.42 -17.95
CA PHE A 123 59.75 -22.67 -17.77
C PHE A 123 59.45 -23.07 -16.32
N SER A 124 58.30 -22.66 -15.81
CA SER A 124 57.80 -23.02 -14.47
C SER A 124 56.28 -23.16 -14.48
N VAL A 125 55.77 -24.09 -13.66
CA VAL A 125 54.35 -24.23 -13.35
C VAL A 125 54.19 -24.07 -11.85
N GLY A 126 53.21 -23.28 -11.44
CA GLY A 126 52.88 -23.04 -10.05
C GLY A 126 51.39 -23.13 -9.81
N ALA A 127 51.04 -23.28 -8.54
CA ALA A 127 49.69 -23.15 -8.05
C ALA A 127 49.66 -22.15 -6.90
N GLY A 128 48.52 -21.49 -6.73
CA GLY A 128 48.26 -20.53 -5.67
C GLY A 128 46.86 -20.74 -5.10
N VAL A 129 46.68 -20.31 -3.86
CA VAL A 129 45.37 -20.28 -3.20
C VAL A 129 45.13 -18.89 -2.66
N GLY A 130 43.86 -18.49 -2.60
CA GLY A 130 43.45 -17.17 -2.13
C GLY A 130 42.13 -17.27 -1.39
N GLY A 131 41.94 -16.42 -0.39
CA GLY A 131 40.72 -16.36 0.40
C GLY A 131 40.37 -14.93 0.76
N TYR A 132 39.09 -14.60 0.68
CA TYR A 132 38.55 -13.28 0.93
C TYR A 132 37.06 -13.39 1.28
N ASP A 133 36.65 -12.73 2.37
CA ASP A 133 35.24 -12.61 2.81
C ASP A 133 34.48 -13.95 2.77
N SER A 134 35.05 -14.97 3.43
CA SER A 134 34.54 -16.35 3.55
C SER A 134 34.52 -17.21 2.27
N GLU A 135 34.97 -16.68 1.14
CA GLU A 135 35.13 -17.43 -0.11
C GLU A 135 36.60 -17.80 -0.35
N ASN A 136 36.84 -18.89 -1.07
CA ASN A 136 38.19 -19.38 -1.36
C ASN A 136 38.34 -19.68 -2.85
N ALA A 137 39.57 -19.64 -3.34
CA ALA A 137 39.88 -19.98 -4.71
C ALA A 137 41.24 -20.66 -4.83
N ILE A 138 41.35 -21.45 -5.89
CA ILE A 138 42.57 -22.10 -6.32
C ILE A 138 42.90 -21.60 -7.72
N ALA A 139 44.19 -21.38 -7.97
CA ALA A 139 44.68 -21.02 -9.27
C ALA A 139 45.91 -21.84 -9.64
N VAL A 140 46.05 -22.12 -10.92
CA VAL A 140 47.25 -22.72 -11.50
C VAL A 140 47.75 -21.85 -12.63
N GLY A 141 49.05 -21.84 -12.85
CA GLY A 141 49.64 -20.99 -13.86
C GLY A 141 50.99 -21.49 -14.32
N ALA A 142 51.34 -21.10 -15.53
CA ALA A 142 52.62 -21.38 -16.12
C ALA A 142 53.32 -20.05 -16.43
N SER A 143 54.64 -20.04 -16.31
CA SER A 143 55.46 -18.90 -16.71
C SER A 143 56.71 -19.37 -17.43
N PHE A 144 57.19 -18.57 -18.38
CA PHE A 144 58.37 -18.91 -19.18
C PHE A 144 59.16 -17.66 -19.57
N HIS A 145 60.46 -17.84 -19.77
CA HIS A 145 61.33 -16.82 -20.33
C HIS A 145 61.07 -16.72 -21.85
N ALA A 146 60.55 -15.58 -22.31
CA ALA A 146 60.45 -15.28 -23.74
C ALA A 146 61.81 -14.80 -24.30
N THR A 147 62.60 -14.12 -23.46
CA THR A 147 64.00 -13.74 -23.72
C THR A 147 64.80 -13.88 -22.40
N GLN A 148 66.11 -13.60 -22.41
CA GLN A 148 66.90 -13.56 -21.16
C GLN A 148 66.33 -12.56 -20.14
N ASN A 149 65.68 -11.50 -20.61
CA ASN A 149 65.20 -10.39 -19.80
C ASN A 149 63.67 -10.30 -19.74
N THR A 150 62.93 -11.21 -20.37
CA THR A 150 61.47 -11.13 -20.51
C THR A 150 60.79 -12.39 -20.01
N ILE A 151 59.84 -12.26 -19.10
CA ILE A 151 59.02 -13.36 -18.57
C ILE A 151 57.57 -13.16 -19.01
N VAL A 152 56.92 -14.24 -19.45
CA VAL A 152 55.48 -14.30 -19.69
C VAL A 152 54.86 -15.26 -18.68
N LYS A 153 53.71 -14.88 -18.10
CA LYS A 153 52.93 -15.69 -17.16
C LYS A 153 51.50 -15.82 -17.67
N MET A 154 50.93 -17.01 -17.53
CA MET A 154 49.53 -17.32 -17.82
C MET A 154 48.94 -18.04 -16.61
N THR A 155 47.70 -17.72 -16.25
CA THR A 155 47.02 -18.22 -15.07
C THR A 155 45.59 -18.60 -15.38
N VAL A 156 45.08 -19.63 -14.72
CA VAL A 156 43.66 -20.00 -14.66
C VAL A 156 43.28 -20.27 -13.22
N SER A 157 42.01 -20.07 -12.88
CA SER A 157 41.51 -20.25 -11.51
C SER A 157 40.10 -20.78 -11.49
N ASP A 158 39.75 -21.38 -10.38
CA ASP A 158 38.39 -21.75 -10.01
C ASP A 158 38.16 -21.38 -8.54
N ASP A 159 36.92 -21.07 -8.19
CA ASP A 159 36.55 -20.58 -6.87
C ASP A 159 35.39 -21.37 -6.25
N THR A 160 35.09 -21.11 -4.98
CA THR A 160 34.03 -21.79 -4.23
C THR A 160 32.62 -21.55 -4.77
N GLN A 161 32.46 -20.55 -5.64
CA GLN A 161 31.21 -20.24 -6.34
C GLN A 161 31.17 -20.82 -7.77
N ASN A 162 32.16 -21.65 -8.13
CA ASN A 162 32.36 -22.30 -9.44
C ASN A 162 32.58 -21.31 -10.59
N ASN A 163 33.22 -20.16 -10.33
CA ASN A 163 33.62 -19.26 -11.41
C ASN A 163 35.00 -19.61 -11.95
N PHE A 164 35.06 -19.83 -13.26
CA PHE A 164 36.31 -19.96 -13.96
C PHE A 164 36.91 -18.58 -14.30
N GLY A 165 38.17 -18.37 -13.92
CA GLY A 165 38.95 -17.17 -14.24
C GLY A 165 40.22 -17.50 -15.02
N TYR A 166 40.70 -16.55 -15.82
CA TYR A 166 41.98 -16.68 -16.53
C TYR A 166 42.67 -15.32 -16.67
N GLY A 167 44.00 -15.34 -16.82
CA GLY A 167 44.81 -14.14 -16.93
C GLY A 167 46.16 -14.41 -17.58
N ALA A 168 46.81 -13.36 -18.07
CA ALA A 168 48.18 -13.42 -18.56
C ALA A 168 48.90 -12.09 -18.35
N GLY A 169 50.22 -12.11 -18.26
CA GLY A 169 51.05 -10.93 -18.07
C GLY A 169 52.47 -11.12 -18.62
N VAL A 170 53.16 -10.02 -18.86
CA VAL A 170 54.56 -9.98 -19.32
C VAL A 170 55.34 -9.01 -18.45
N SER A 171 56.59 -9.35 -18.14
CA SER A 171 57.53 -8.47 -17.43
C SER A 171 58.87 -8.43 -18.15
N VAL A 172 59.57 -7.30 -18.03
CA VAL A 172 60.93 -7.09 -18.56
C VAL A 172 61.81 -6.58 -17.43
N GLY A 173 62.93 -7.25 -17.17
CA GLY A 173 63.93 -6.87 -16.17
C GLY A 173 65.26 -6.49 -16.81
N TRP A 174 65.97 -5.52 -16.23
CA TRP A 174 67.30 -5.06 -16.65
C TRP A 174 68.27 -5.03 -15.48
#